data_AF-A0A0N5CWC0-F1
#
_entry.id   AF-A0A0N5CWC0-F1
#
_cell.length_a   1.000
_cell.length_b   1.000
_cell.length_c   1.000
_cell.angle_alpha   90.00
_cell.angle_beta   90.00
_cell.angle_gamma   90.00
#
_symmetry.space_group_name_H-M   'P 1'
#
loop_
_entity.id
_entity.type
_entity.pdbx_description
1 polymer ?
#
loop_
_entity_poly.entity_id
_entity_poly.type
_entity_poly.pdbx_seq_one_letter_code
_entity_poly.pdbx_strand_id
1 'polypeptide(L)' 'MMMQHATALATNMQAEDCLNLEAKVRKAKAEGQTVTITDGCVFFDYQLIARLPPGVQFNT' A
#
# COMPACT_ATOMS: atom_id res chain seq x y z
N MET A 1 -12.02 -22.05 -15.31
CA MET A 1 -12.01 -20.72 -14.65
C MET A 1 -10.62 -20.12 -14.87
N MET A 2 -10.54 -18.94 -15.49
CA MET A 2 -9.27 -18.24 -15.70
C MET A 2 -9.13 -17.19 -14.58
N MET A 3 -8.19 -17.39 -13.66
CA MET A 3 -7.74 -16.33 -12.76
C MET A 3 -6.78 -15.46 -13.57
N GLN A 4 -7.26 -14.36 -14.14
CA GLN A 4 -6.41 -13.41 -14.86
C GLN A 4 -5.57 -12.63 -13.85
N HIS A 5 -4.26 -12.70 -14.04
CA HIS A 5 -3.22 -11.94 -13.35
C HIS A 5 -3.60 -10.46 -13.17
N ALA A 6 -3.71 -10.03 -11.93
CA ALA A 6 -3.63 -8.63 -11.54
C ALA A 6 -2.38 -8.46 -10.65
N THR A 7 -1.20 -8.55 -11.25
CA THR A 7 0.06 -8.23 -10.57
C THR A 7 0.95 -7.49 -11.55
N ALA A 8 0.57 -6.27 -11.87
CA ALA A 8 1.42 -5.33 -12.57
C ALA A 8 1.09 -3.95 -12.01
N LEU A 9 2.13 -3.21 -11.59
CA LEU A 9 2.14 -1.89 -10.92
C LEU A 9 2.49 -1.92 -9.41
N ALA A 10 3.51 -2.69 -9.03
CA ALA A 10 4.35 -2.29 -7.88
C ALA A 10 5.40 -1.30 -8.40
N THR A 11 4.99 -0.04 -8.65
CA THR A 11 5.93 1.04 -8.95
C THR A 11 6.81 1.28 -7.72
N ASN A 12 8.12 1.33 -7.90
CA ASN A 12 9.06 1.73 -6.84
C ASN A 12 8.65 3.11 -6.32
N MET A 13 8.11 3.19 -5.11
CA MET A 13 7.69 4.45 -4.49
C MET A 13 8.91 5.35 -4.24
N GLN A 14 8.84 6.59 -4.73
CA GLN A 14 9.76 7.65 -4.36
C GLN A 14 9.36 8.25 -3.00
N ALA A 15 10.25 9.01 -2.36
CA ALA A 15 9.98 9.59 -1.03
C ALA A 15 8.73 10.49 -1.00
N GLU A 16 8.41 11.16 -2.11
CA GLU A 16 7.19 11.95 -2.28
C GLU A 16 5.92 11.07 -2.26
N ASP A 17 6.03 9.81 -2.68
CA ASP A 17 4.95 8.83 -2.62
C ASP A 17 4.67 8.37 -1.18
N CYS A 18 5.65 8.47 -0.26
CA CYS A 18 5.47 8.10 1.14
C CYS A 18 4.52 9.05 1.88
N LEU A 19 4.65 10.38 1.71
CA LEU A 19 3.73 11.35 2.30
C LEU A 19 2.30 11.18 1.74
N ASN A 20 2.18 10.90 0.44
CA ASN A 20 0.91 10.56 -0.18
C ASN A 20 0.34 9.23 0.34
N LEU A 21 1.20 8.26 0.65
CA LEU A 21 0.78 6.97 1.23
C LEU A 21 0.21 7.15 2.63
N GLU A 22 0.81 7.97 3.49
CA GLU A 22 0.26 8.28 4.82
C GLU A 22 -1.13 8.92 4.74
N ALA A 23 -1.31 9.88 3.82
CA ALA A 23 -2.62 10.49 3.58
C ALA A 23 -3.65 9.47 3.09
N LYS A 24 -3.25 8.56 2.18
CA LYS A 24 -4.09 7.45 1.69
C LYS A 24 -4.45 6.48 2.82
N VAL A 25 -3.51 6.11 3.68
CA VAL A 25 -3.75 5.24 4.84
C VAL A 25 -4.72 5.91 5.81
N ARG A 26 -4.55 7.20 6.12
CA ARG A 26 -5.46 7.95 7.00
C ARG A 26 -6.87 7.99 6.43
N LYS A 27 -7.01 8.24 5.12
CA LYS A 27 -8.30 8.23 4.44
C LYS A 27 -8.94 6.84 4.45
N ALA A 28 -8.19 5.80 4.11
CA ALA A 28 -8.67 4.41 4.14
C ALA A 28 -9.18 4.00 5.53
N LYS A 29 -8.42 4.33 6.59
CA LYS A 29 -8.86 4.13 7.98
C LYS A 29 -10.15 4.90 8.31
N ALA A 30 -10.27 6.16 7.86
CA ALA A 30 -11.46 6.97 8.08
C ALA A 30 -12.70 6.44 7.32
N GLU A 31 -12.50 5.79 6.18
CA GLU A 31 -13.55 5.14 5.38
C GLU A 31 -13.89 3.73 5.89
N GLY A 32 -13.21 3.25 6.94
CA GLY A 32 -13.43 1.92 7.51
C GLY A 32 -12.79 0.76 6.72
N GLN A 33 -11.86 1.07 5.82
CA GLN A 33 -11.14 0.06 5.04
C GLN A 33 -10.10 -0.67 5.90
N THR A 34 -9.84 -1.93 5.56
CA THR A 34 -8.81 -2.75 6.21
C THR A 34 -7.44 -2.39 5.66
N VAL A 35 -6.60 -1.75 6.47
CA VAL A 35 -5.20 -1.47 6.11
C VAL A 35 -4.29 -2.57 6.67
N THR A 36 -3.58 -3.28 5.79
CA THR A 36 -2.61 -4.31 6.16
C THR A 36 -1.22 -3.92 5.64
N ILE A 37 -0.20 -4.03 6.47
CA ILE A 37 1.19 -3.85 6.05
C ILE A 37 1.94 -5.15 6.34
N THR A 38 2.47 -5.79 5.31
CA THR A 38 3.24 -7.04 5.44
C THR A 38 4.34 -7.10 4.39
N ASP A 39 5.54 -7.53 4.81
CA ASP A 39 6.72 -7.69 3.94
C ASP A 39 7.03 -6.45 3.06
N GLY A 40 6.92 -5.26 3.67
CA GLY A 40 7.10 -3.99 2.98
C GLY A 40 6.00 -3.64 1.96
N CYS A 41 4.89 -4.38 1.92
CA CYS A 41 3.76 -4.12 1.03
C CYS A 41 2.57 -3.59 1.84
N VAL A 42 1.89 -2.57 1.32
CA VAL A 42 0.69 -1.97 1.93
C VAL A 42 -0.53 -2.36 1.12
N PHE A 43 -1.53 -2.89 1.81
CA PHE A 43 -2.77 -3.38 1.24
C PHE A 43 -3.97 -2.67 1.86
N PHE A 44 -4.94 -2.27 1.03
CA PHE A 44 -6.26 -1.82 1.48
C PHE A 44 -7.30 -2.83 1.00
N ASP A 45 -8.12 -3.36 1.92
CA ASP A 45 -9.13 -4.39 1.61
C ASP A 45 -8.57 -5.53 0.75
N TYR A 46 -7.37 -5.99 1.11
CA TYR A 46 -6.61 -7.05 0.42
C TYR A 46 -6.08 -6.71 -0.98
N GLN A 47 -6.18 -5.45 -1.42
CA GLN A 47 -5.59 -4.97 -2.67
C GLN A 47 -4.25 -4.30 -2.41
N LEU A 48 -3.21 -4.64 -3.19
CA LEU A 48 -1.88 -4.03 -3.08
C LEU A 48 -1.93 -2.57 -3.56
N ILE A 49 -1.61 -1.64 -2.67
CA ILE A 49 -1.63 -0.20 -2.94
C ILE A 49 -0.21 0.35 -3.14
N ALA A 50 0.76 -0.21 -2.43
CA ALA A 50 2.09 0.35 -2.34
C ALA A 50 3.13 -0.69 -1.93
N ARG A 51 4.38 -0.48 -2.37
CA ARG A 51 5.55 -1.21 -1.88
C ARG A 51 6.54 -0.21 -1.29
N LEU A 52 6.77 -0.35 0.00
CA LEU A 52 7.72 0.44 0.76
C LEU A 52 9.15 0.09 0.32
N PRO A 53 9.99 1.10 0.05
CA PRO A 53 11.42 0.89 -0.14
C PRO A 53 12.06 0.27 1.12
N PRO A 54 13.13 -0.52 0.97
CA PRO A 54 13.86 -1.06 2.11
C PRO A 54 14.38 0.07 3.01
N GLY A 55 14.16 -0.05 4.32
CA GLY A 55 14.59 0.95 5.33
C GLY A 55 13.56 2.04 5.67
N VAL A 56 12.42 2.10 4.96
CA VAL A 56 11.33 3.00 5.34
C VAL A 56 10.53 2.39 6.50
N GLN A 57 10.55 3.07 7.65
CA GLN A 57 9.69 2.71 8.78
C GLN A 57 8.38 3.49 8.67
N PHE A 58 7.27 2.77 8.62
CA PHE A 58 5.92 3.34 8.60
C PHE A 58 5.34 3.26 10.01
N ASN A 59 5.33 4.37 10.75
CA ASN A 59 4.66 4.43 12.06
C ASN A 59 3.18 4.70 11.85
N THR A 60 2.35 3.68 12.09
CA THR A 60 0.89 3.69 11.88
C THR A 60 0.07 4.34 12.97
#